data_AF-A0A9P0FKX7-F1
#
_entry.id   AF-A0A9P0FKX7-F1
#
_cell.length_a   1.000
_cell.length_b   1.000
_cell.length_c   1.000
_cell.angle_alpha   90.00
_cell.angle_beta   90.00
_cell.angle_gamma   90.00
#
_symmetry.space_group_name_H-M   'P 1'
#
loop_
_entity.id
_entity.type
_entity.pdbx_description
1 polymer ?
#
loop_
_entity_poly.entity_id
_entity_poly.type
_entity_poly.pdbx_seq_one_letter_code
_entity_poly.pdbx_strand_id
1 'polypeptide(L)'
;MLSFAGQDWVGFYDWLGSDYPNHELMMLPDFEVIKDTDDKLKRYTEESLRDKRDSLPDKMFQILAINLYCESVGSVTLKSDSPFDYPLININSFSNDIDADNLHGIILKIKHLTTTTVFRQINARVVPPKLSL
;
A
#
# COMPACT_ATOMS: atom_id res chain seq x y z
N MET A 1 18.23 11.88 -4.07
CA MET A 1 18.12 12.96 -5.07
C MET A 1 17.22 12.49 -6.20
N LEU A 2 16.16 13.26 -6.48
CA LEU A 2 15.22 13.20 -7.61
C LEU A 2 14.34 11.93 -7.77
N SER A 3 13.04 12.16 -8.05
CA SER A 3 12.35 11.47 -9.14
C SER A 3 11.26 12.36 -9.75
N PHE A 4 11.18 12.28 -11.08
CA PHE A 4 10.50 13.20 -12.01
C PHE A 4 9.09 12.74 -12.37
N ALA A 5 8.32 13.67 -12.93
CA ALA A 5 6.95 13.50 -13.40
C ALA A 5 6.84 12.59 -14.65
N GLY A 6 5.91 11.64 -14.57
CA GLY A 6 5.19 11.06 -15.70
C GLY A 6 3.69 11.21 -15.44
N GLN A 7 2.86 11.13 -16.48
CA GLN A 7 1.49 11.66 -16.51
C GLN A 7 0.55 11.19 -15.37
N ASP A 8 0.88 10.15 -14.60
CA ASP A 8 0.05 9.63 -13.49
C ASP A 8 0.83 9.07 -12.28
N TRP A 9 2.14 9.34 -12.14
CA TRP A 9 2.97 8.69 -11.10
C TRP A 9 3.93 9.64 -10.41
N VAL A 10 3.87 9.69 -9.07
CA VAL A 10 4.86 10.40 -8.24
C VAL A 10 5.29 9.49 -7.09
N GLY A 11 6.47 8.88 -7.22
CA GLY A 11 7.16 8.15 -6.16
C GLY A 11 8.16 9.06 -5.45
N PHE A 12 8.15 9.04 -4.11
CA PHE A 12 9.08 9.84 -3.31
C PHE A 12 10.02 8.91 -2.54
N TYR A 13 11.28 8.90 -2.97
CA TYR A 13 12.37 8.32 -2.19
C TYR A 13 12.86 9.38 -1.19
N ASP A 14 12.61 9.10 0.10
CA ASP A 14 13.32 9.69 1.23
C ASP A 14 13.23 11.22 1.38
N TRP A 15 12.09 11.70 1.90
CA TRP A 15 11.92 13.08 2.38
C TRP A 15 12.04 13.22 3.91
N LEU A 16 12.36 12.15 4.67
CA LEU A 16 12.30 12.17 6.14
C LEU A 16 13.59 11.79 6.86
N GLY A 17 14.73 11.68 6.16
CA GLY A 17 16.05 11.80 6.77
C GLY A 17 16.56 10.55 7.49
N SER A 18 16.60 9.40 6.80
CA SER A 18 17.40 8.25 7.26
C SER A 18 18.44 7.85 6.21
N ASP A 19 19.65 7.52 6.66
CA ASP A 19 20.80 7.15 5.79
C ASP A 19 20.56 5.90 4.90
N TYR A 20 19.47 5.16 5.15
CA TYR A 20 18.91 4.10 4.30
C TYR A 20 17.37 4.25 4.24
N PRO A 21 16.71 4.13 3.07
CA PRO A 21 15.26 4.25 3.01
C PRO A 21 14.61 2.94 3.49
N ASN A 22 14.22 2.88 4.77
CA ASN A 22 13.44 1.75 5.30
C ASN A 22 12.02 1.68 4.70
N HIS A 23 11.58 2.76 4.05
CA HIS A 23 10.19 2.93 3.65
C HIS A 23 10.08 3.64 2.31
N GLU A 24 9.12 3.22 1.49
CA GLU A 24 8.71 3.92 0.27
C GLU A 24 7.26 4.38 0.38
N LEU A 25 7.01 5.61 -0.08
CA LEU A 25 5.68 6.18 -0.21
C LEU A 25 5.37 6.43 -1.68
N MET A 26 4.30 5.82 -2.16
CA MET A 26 3.81 6.02 -3.52
C MET A 26 2.43 6.67 -3.46
N MET A 27 2.28 7.83 -4.09
CA MET A 27 0.99 8.48 -4.23
C MET A 27 0.35 8.05 -5.55
N LEU A 28 -0.85 7.52 -5.45
CA LEU A 28 -1.63 7.03 -6.59
C LEU A 28 -2.85 7.94 -6.76
N PRO A 29 -3.10 8.50 -7.97
CA PRO A 29 -4.39 9.12 -8.26
C PRO A 29 -5.51 8.08 -8.14
N ASP A 30 -6.75 8.55 -8.13
CA ASP A 30 -7.98 7.78 -7.92
C ASP A 30 -8.02 6.39 -8.62
N PHE A 31 -8.81 5.47 -8.08
CA PHE A 31 -8.89 4.02 -8.36
C PHE A 31 -9.02 3.60 -9.84
N GLU A 32 -9.18 4.53 -10.79
CA GLU A 32 -9.28 4.20 -12.21
C GLU A 32 -8.05 3.48 -12.78
N VAL A 33 -6.86 3.69 -12.20
CA VAL A 33 -5.63 2.99 -12.61
C VAL A 33 -5.57 1.54 -12.11
N ILE A 34 -6.27 1.21 -11.03
CA ILE A 34 -6.37 -0.17 -10.53
C ILE A 34 -7.40 -0.98 -11.33
N LYS A 35 -8.35 -0.35 -12.05
CA LYS A 35 -9.38 -1.06 -12.83
C LYS A 35 -8.82 -2.14 -13.77
N ASP A 36 -7.70 -1.84 -14.45
CA ASP A 36 -7.11 -2.75 -15.43
C ASP A 36 -6.27 -3.88 -14.80
N THR A 37 -5.78 -3.65 -13.56
CA THR A 37 -5.05 -4.66 -12.79
C THR A 37 -6.00 -5.56 -12.01
N ASP A 38 -7.12 -4.99 -11.52
CA ASP A 38 -8.15 -5.69 -10.76
C ASP A 38 -8.99 -6.60 -11.66
N ASP A 39 -9.24 -6.26 -12.93
CA ASP A 39 -9.92 -7.15 -13.88
C ASP A 39 -9.19 -8.51 -14.06
N LYS A 40 -7.88 -8.57 -13.77
CA LYS A 40 -7.11 -9.81 -13.72
C LYS A 40 -7.11 -10.50 -12.33
N LEU A 41 -7.43 -9.77 -11.26
CA LEU A 41 -7.55 -10.26 -9.87
C LEU A 41 -9.00 -10.61 -9.46
N LYS A 42 -9.99 -10.27 -10.29
CA LYS A 42 -11.45 -10.46 -10.09
C LYS A 42 -11.90 -11.92 -10.02
N ARG A 43 -11.59 -12.58 -8.91
CA ARG A 43 -12.45 -13.63 -8.32
C ARG A 43 -13.22 -13.15 -7.09
N TYR A 44 -13.16 -11.87 -6.77
CA TYR A 44 -14.01 -11.27 -5.74
C TYR A 44 -15.27 -10.67 -6.37
N THR A 45 -16.42 -11.06 -5.83
CA THR A 45 -17.78 -10.76 -6.29
C THR A 45 -18.02 -9.24 -6.42
N GLU A 46 -18.39 -8.82 -7.63
CA GLU A 46 -18.68 -7.45 -8.09
C GLU A 46 -19.57 -6.62 -7.13
N GLU A 47 -20.47 -7.27 -6.39
CA GLU A 47 -21.39 -6.63 -5.44
C GLU A 47 -20.66 -5.98 -4.26
N SER A 48 -19.62 -6.64 -3.73
CA SER A 48 -18.87 -6.16 -2.55
C SER A 48 -18.01 -4.92 -2.82
N LEU A 49 -17.60 -4.72 -4.07
CA LEU A 49 -16.78 -3.59 -4.49
C LEU A 49 -17.64 -2.37 -4.83
N ARG A 50 -18.84 -2.60 -5.36
CA ARG A 50 -19.79 -1.53 -5.70
C ARG A 50 -20.32 -0.80 -4.47
N ASP A 51 -20.69 -1.53 -3.42
CA ASP A 51 -21.13 -0.96 -2.14
C ASP A 51 -20.02 -0.16 -1.44
N LYS A 52 -18.76 -0.60 -1.57
CA LYS A 52 -17.62 0.16 -1.04
C LYS A 52 -17.43 1.47 -1.80
N ARG A 53 -17.49 1.42 -3.14
CA ARG A 53 -17.31 2.58 -4.03
C ARG A 53 -18.33 3.68 -3.78
N ASP A 54 -19.61 3.34 -3.66
CA ASP A 54 -20.68 4.33 -3.49
C ASP A 54 -20.64 5.03 -2.10
N SER A 55 -19.77 4.55 -1.19
CA SER A 55 -19.54 5.15 0.13
C SER A 55 -18.29 6.03 0.22
N LEU A 56 -17.51 6.14 -0.87
CA LEU A 56 -16.25 6.86 -0.91
C LEU A 56 -16.43 8.27 -1.52
N PRO A 57 -15.64 9.28 -1.10
CA PRO A 57 -15.70 10.62 -1.68
C PRO A 57 -15.35 10.65 -3.18
N ASP A 58 -16.03 11.51 -3.94
CA ASP A 58 -15.81 11.74 -5.39
C ASP A 58 -14.38 12.18 -5.78
N LYS A 59 -13.57 12.59 -4.81
CA LYS A 59 -12.17 13.01 -5.01
C LYS A 59 -11.29 12.38 -3.95
N MET A 60 -10.46 11.45 -4.36
CA MET A 60 -9.51 10.79 -3.49
C MET A 60 -8.20 10.45 -4.21
N PHE A 61 -7.19 10.20 -3.40
CA PHE A 61 -5.91 9.64 -3.82
C PHE A 61 -5.48 8.65 -2.74
N GLN A 62 -4.65 7.69 -3.13
CA GLN A 62 -4.10 6.69 -2.21
C GLN A 62 -2.63 6.98 -1.95
N ILE A 63 -2.16 6.68 -0.75
CA ILE A 63 -0.74 6.61 -0.45
C ILE A 63 -0.45 5.16 -0.08
N LEU A 64 0.27 4.45 -0.94
CA LEU A 64 0.79 3.13 -0.65
C LEU A 64 2.06 3.28 0.19
N ALA A 65 2.05 2.65 1.36
CA ALA A 65 3.18 2.54 2.25
C ALA A 65 3.85 1.18 2.04
N ILE A 66 5.11 1.17 1.63
CA ILE A 66 5.88 -0.06 1.45
C ILE A 66 7.00 -0.07 2.48
N ASN A 67 7.03 -1.13 3.31
CA ASN A 67 8.18 -1.41 4.15
C ASN A 67 9.27 -2.05 3.28
N LEU A 68 10.34 -1.30 2.98
CA LEU A 68 11.46 -1.77 2.18
C LEU A 68 12.44 -2.61 3.02
N TYR A 69 12.32 -2.56 4.34
CA TYR A 69 13.15 -3.32 5.27
C TYR A 69 12.28 -4.27 6.10
N CYS A 70 11.99 -5.42 5.49
CA CYS A 70 11.23 -6.50 6.11
C CYS A 70 12.21 -7.59 6.60
N GLU A 71 12.21 -7.87 7.90
CA GLU A 71 13.01 -8.94 8.50
C GLU A 71 12.25 -10.26 8.67
N SER A 72 10.91 -10.27 8.51
CA SER A 72 10.13 -11.51 8.46
C SER A 72 10.64 -12.42 7.34
N VAL A 73 11.00 -13.64 7.71
CA VAL A 73 11.46 -14.67 6.76
C VAL A 73 10.37 -15.70 6.55
N GLY A 74 9.94 -15.82 5.29
CA GLY A 74 9.02 -16.86 4.84
C GLY A 74 9.73 -18.16 4.44
N SER A 75 8.95 -19.12 3.98
CA SER A 75 9.44 -20.37 3.41
C SER A 75 8.67 -20.76 2.15
N VAL A 76 9.34 -21.46 1.26
CA VAL A 76 8.75 -22.08 0.08
C VAL A 76 9.10 -23.56 0.14
N THR A 77 8.09 -24.43 0.10
CA THR A 77 8.27 -25.88 0.14
C THR A 77 7.55 -26.52 -1.03
N LEU A 78 8.14 -27.58 -1.58
CA LEU A 78 7.49 -28.37 -2.62
C LEU A 78 6.24 -29.03 -2.04
N LYS A 79 5.13 -28.94 -2.77
CA LYS A 79 3.87 -29.58 -2.38
C LYS A 79 3.90 -31.08 -2.71
N SER A 80 4.62 -31.47 -3.75
CA SER A 80 4.74 -32.83 -4.26
C SER A 80 6.03 -32.96 -5.09
N ASP A 81 6.28 -34.15 -5.63
CA ASP A 81 7.38 -34.41 -6.57
C ASP A 81 7.07 -33.93 -8.02
N SER A 82 5.85 -33.46 -8.28
CA SER A 82 5.45 -32.96 -9.61
C SER A 82 5.88 -31.49 -9.78
N PRO A 83 6.67 -31.15 -10.81
CA PRO A 83 7.08 -29.76 -11.06
C PRO A 83 5.94 -28.87 -11.57
N PHE A 84 4.77 -29.44 -11.90
CA PHE A 84 3.59 -28.70 -12.33
C PHE A 84 2.69 -28.28 -11.16
N ASP A 85 2.93 -28.82 -9.97
CA ASP A 85 2.19 -28.44 -8.77
C ASP A 85 2.77 -27.16 -8.17
N TYR A 86 1.91 -26.18 -7.90
CA TYR A 86 2.34 -24.96 -7.22
C TYR A 86 2.91 -25.28 -5.83
N PRO A 87 4.02 -24.63 -5.43
CA PRO A 87 4.63 -24.84 -4.13
C PRO A 87 3.74 -24.29 -3.01
N LEU A 88 3.99 -24.75 -1.79
CA LEU A 88 3.42 -24.15 -0.59
C LEU A 88 4.30 -22.95 -0.21
N ILE A 89 3.72 -21.75 -0.29
CA ILE A 89 4.38 -20.49 0.06
C ILE A 89 3.82 -20.03 1.41
N ASN A 90 4.68 -19.97 2.42
CA ASN A 90 4.37 -19.35 3.69
C ASN A 90 5.16 -18.03 3.79
N ILE A 91 4.48 -16.90 3.62
CA ILE A 91 5.11 -15.57 3.65
C ILE A 91 5.59 -15.24 5.07
N ASN A 92 4.95 -15.81 6.11
CA ASN A 92 5.28 -15.57 7.50
C ASN A 92 5.34 -14.06 7.85
N SER A 93 4.41 -13.28 7.28
CA SER A 93 4.36 -11.82 7.45
C SER A 93 4.21 -11.44 8.92
N PHE A 94 4.94 -10.41 9.35
CA PHE A 94 4.95 -9.92 10.73
C PHE A 94 5.40 -10.98 11.76
N SER A 95 6.23 -11.93 11.34
CA SER A 95 6.89 -12.87 12.26
C SER A 95 8.05 -12.24 13.04
N ASN A 96 8.55 -11.10 12.56
CA ASN A 96 9.46 -10.22 13.28
C ASN A 96 8.74 -8.90 13.61
N ASP A 97 8.77 -8.51 14.88
CA ASP A 97 8.07 -7.32 15.40
C ASP A 97 8.56 -6.02 14.72
N ILE A 98 9.81 -5.98 14.25
CA ILE A 98 10.37 -4.80 13.57
C ILE A 98 9.57 -4.40 12.32
N ASP A 99 8.93 -5.35 11.66
CA ASP A 99 8.15 -5.09 10.45
C ASP A 99 6.86 -4.34 10.76
N ALA A 100 6.24 -4.68 11.88
CA ALA A 100 5.06 -3.99 12.40
C ALA A 100 5.44 -2.59 12.90
N ASP A 101 6.56 -2.46 13.60
CA ASP A 101 7.07 -1.18 14.10
C ASP A 101 7.44 -0.23 12.95
N ASN A 102 8.11 -0.73 11.91
CA ASN A 102 8.43 0.02 10.70
C ASN A 102 7.13 0.52 10.04
N LEU A 103 6.17 -0.36 9.79
CA LEU A 103 4.90 0.00 9.16
C LEU A 103 4.11 1.03 9.99
N HIS A 104 4.06 0.85 11.32
CA HIS A 104 3.46 1.82 12.23
C HIS A 104 4.14 3.19 12.13
N GLY A 105 5.47 3.22 12.09
CA GLY A 105 6.24 4.44 11.86
C GLY A 105 5.86 5.15 10.56
N ILE A 106 5.64 4.42 9.46
CA ILE A 106 5.18 5.01 8.19
C ILE A 106 3.78 5.61 8.34
N ILE A 107 2.85 4.90 8.98
CA ILE A 107 1.46 5.37 9.14
C ILE A 107 1.43 6.69 9.92
N LEU A 108 2.25 6.83 10.97
CA LEU A 108 2.37 8.08 11.71
C LEU A 108 2.91 9.23 10.83
N LYS A 109 3.88 8.94 9.96
CA LYS A 109 4.41 9.91 8.98
C LYS A 109 3.34 10.34 7.97
N ILE A 110 2.56 9.40 7.44
CA ILE A 110 1.44 9.71 6.53
C ILE A 110 0.37 10.56 7.24
N LYS A 111 0.04 10.23 8.49
CA LYS A 111 -0.87 11.05 9.31
C LYS A 111 -0.33 12.48 9.45
N HIS A 112 0.97 12.63 9.67
CA HIS A 112 1.60 13.96 9.72
C HIS A 112 1.54 14.71 8.38
N LEU A 113 1.69 14.02 7.23
CA LEU A 113 1.58 14.64 5.91
C LEU A 113 0.26 15.41 5.73
N THR A 114 -0.84 14.88 6.25
CA THR A 114 -2.17 15.55 6.18
C THR A 114 -2.24 16.88 6.93
N THR A 115 -1.29 17.14 7.84
CA THR A 115 -1.19 18.40 8.59
C THR A 115 -0.32 19.46 7.90
N THR A 116 0.41 19.09 6.84
CA THR A 116 1.28 20.00 6.09
C THR A 116 0.45 21.05 5.32
N THR A 117 1.07 22.18 4.99
CA THR A 117 0.39 23.29 4.30
C THR A 117 -0.23 22.86 2.96
N VAL A 118 0.49 22.06 2.17
CA VAL A 118 0.02 21.58 0.85
C VAL A 118 -1.24 20.72 0.99
N PHE A 119 -1.24 19.75 1.92
CA PHE A 119 -2.41 18.88 2.13
C PHE A 119 -3.58 19.62 2.78
N ARG A 120 -3.32 20.61 3.63
CA ARG A 120 -4.37 21.48 4.19
C ARG A 120 -5.03 22.36 3.13
N GLN A 121 -4.27 22.87 2.16
CA GLN A 121 -4.80 23.70 1.06
C GLN A 121 -5.82 22.94 0.20
N ILE A 122 -5.65 21.63 0.04
CA ILE A 122 -6.60 20.78 -0.70
C ILE A 122 -7.66 20.13 0.21
N ASN A 123 -7.72 20.51 1.49
CA ASN A 123 -8.63 19.93 2.49
C ASN A 123 -8.54 18.39 2.56
N ALA A 124 -7.34 17.84 2.41
CA ALA A 124 -7.11 16.40 2.48
C ALA A 124 -7.30 15.89 3.91
N ARG A 125 -8.00 14.75 4.04
CA ARG A 125 -8.25 14.06 5.30
C ARG A 125 -8.08 12.56 5.13
N VAL A 126 -7.60 11.89 6.17
CA VAL A 126 -7.58 10.42 6.19
C VAL A 126 -9.02 9.92 6.27
N VAL A 127 -9.40 9.03 5.35
CA VAL A 127 -10.67 8.30 5.43
C VAL A 127 -10.40 7.04 6.27
N PRO A 128 -11.01 6.90 7.46
CA PRO A 128 -10.82 5.71 8.27
C PRO A 128 -11.42 4.49 7.55
N PRO A 129 -10.82 3.30 7.67
CA PRO A 129 -11.43 2.08 7.16
C PRO A 129 -12.78 1.87 7.85
N LYS A 130 -13.84 1.59 7.09
CA LYS A 130 -15.06 1.02 7.65
C LYS A 130 -14.74 -0.41 8.11
N LEU A 131 -14.46 -0.58 9.39
CA LEU A 131 -14.38 -1.90 10.01
C LEU A 131 -15.81 -2.37 10.24
N SER A 132 -16.30 -3.28 9.39
CA SER A 132 -17.50 -4.06 9.69
C SER A 132 -17.12 -5.09 10.75
N LEU A 133 -17.56 -4.87 11.99
CA LEU A 133 -17.55 -5.87 13.07
C LEU A 133 -18.72 -6.84 12.90
#